data_AF-A0AAG5CRD2-F1
#
_entry.id   AF-A0AAG5CRD2-F1
#
_cell.length_a   1.000
_cell.length_b   1.000
_cell.length_c   1.000
_cell.angle_alpha   90.00
_cell.angle_beta   90.00
_cell.angle_gamma   90.00
#
_symmetry.space_group_name_H-M   'P 1'
#
loop_
_entity.id
_entity.type
_entity.pdbx_description
1 polymer ?
#
loop_
_entity_poly.entity_id
_entity_poly.type
_entity_poly.pdbx_seq_one_letter_code
_entity_poly.pdbx_strand_id
1 'polypeptide(L)'
;LIIVLITCFESHGFMINLITSAMMRAVCNRKHKASEQLVDGLGRGEFADNKDLKCYANCVLEMMQAMKKGKITADNAIKQIELLIPSGIAEPTVRAFSLCRDAANDIKNPCEAAYALLKCLHANNPKYFFA
;
A
#
# COMPACT_ATOMS: atom_id res chain seq x y z
N LEU A 1 34.10 -4.28 -6.10
CA LEU A 1 33.20 -3.54 -7.02
C LEU A 1 31.75 -4.04 -6.99
N ILE A 2 31.48 -5.35 -7.08
CA ILE A 2 30.11 -5.90 -7.07
C ILE A 2 29.31 -5.52 -5.81
N ILE A 3 29.92 -5.58 -4.62
CA ILE A 3 29.27 -5.21 -3.35
C ILE A 3 28.82 -3.73 -3.35
N VAL A 4 29.62 -2.83 -3.92
CA VAL A 4 29.30 -1.39 -4.00
C VAL A 4 28.15 -1.12 -4.97
N LEU A 5 28.06 -1.88 -6.07
CA LEU A 5 26.94 -1.77 -7.01
C LEU A 5 25.62 -2.27 -6.39
N ILE A 6 25.66 -3.36 -5.60
CA ILE A 6 24.49 -3.89 -4.90
C ILE A 6 23.98 -2.89 -3.84
N THR A 7 24.85 -2.36 -2.99
CA THR A 7 24.45 -1.37 -1.97
C THR A 7 23.98 -0.04 -2.58
N CYS A 8 24.51 0.33 -3.75
CA CYS A 8 24.03 1.49 -4.50
C CYS A 8 22.63 1.24 -5.09
N PHE A 9 22.36 0.03 -5.60
CA PHE A 9 21.03 -0.33 -6.12
C PHE A 9 19.96 -0.38 -5.01
N GLU A 10 20.30 -0.95 -3.86
CA GLU A 10 19.43 -0.98 -2.67
C GLU A 10 19.10 0.43 -2.15
N SER A 11 20.09 1.33 -2.12
CA SER A 11 19.88 2.73 -1.69
C SER A 11 19.07 3.57 -2.68
N HIS A 12 19.20 3.33 -3.99
CA HIS A 12 18.36 3.97 -5.00
C HIS A 12 16.90 3.49 -4.92
N GLY A 13 16.67 2.18 -4.74
CA GLY A 13 15.33 1.61 -4.56
C GLY A 13 14.62 2.21 -3.34
N PHE A 14 15.31 2.32 -2.20
CA PHE A 14 14.75 2.93 -1.00
C PHE A 14 14.35 4.41 -1.18
N MET A 15 15.19 5.24 -1.82
CA MET A 15 14.85 6.65 -2.08
C MET A 15 13.68 6.81 -3.05
N ILE A 16 13.59 5.97 -4.10
CA ILE A 16 12.46 5.98 -5.04
C ILE A 16 11.15 5.68 -4.31
N ASN A 17 11.15 4.71 -3.40
CA ASN A 17 9.96 4.34 -2.62
C ASN A 17 9.47 5.50 -1.72
N LEU A 18 10.37 6.22 -1.06
CA LEU A 18 10.00 7.37 -0.22
C LEU A 18 9.42 8.55 -1.02
N ILE A 19 9.99 8.84 -2.19
CA ILE A 19 9.46 9.89 -3.09
C ILE A 19 8.08 9.47 -3.63
N THR A 20 7.92 8.18 -3.90
CA THR A 20 6.67 7.61 -4.43
C THR A 20 5.54 7.68 -3.40
N SER A 21 5.79 7.40 -2.12
CA SER A 21 4.76 7.49 -1.07
C SER A 21 4.27 8.93 -0.85
N ALA A 22 5.20 9.89 -0.77
CA ALA A 22 4.86 11.31 -0.65
C ALA A 22 4.04 11.82 -1.86
N MET A 23 4.41 11.40 -3.07
CA MET A 23 3.66 11.72 -4.29
C MET A 23 2.24 11.11 -4.27
N MET A 24 2.11 9.83 -3.94
CA MET A 24 0.81 9.16 -3.84
C MET A 24 -0.09 9.85 -2.81
N ARG A 25 0.45 10.19 -1.64
CA ARG A 25 -0.26 10.93 -0.58
C ARG A 25 -0.77 12.27 -1.11
N ALA A 26 0.09 13.06 -1.78
CA ALA A 26 -0.29 14.36 -2.32
C ALA A 26 -1.36 14.27 -3.43
N VAL A 27 -1.31 13.26 -4.29
CA VAL A 27 -2.33 13.04 -5.33
C VAL A 27 -3.66 12.63 -4.70
N CYS A 28 -3.63 11.66 -3.79
CA CYS A 28 -4.85 11.09 -3.22
C CYS A 28 -5.53 12.03 -2.22
N ASN A 29 -4.79 12.84 -1.46
CA ASN A 29 -5.38 13.88 -0.60
C ASN A 29 -6.07 14.99 -1.41
N ARG A 30 -5.54 15.34 -2.60
CA ARG A 30 -6.24 16.30 -3.49
C ARG A 30 -7.54 15.74 -4.04
N LYS A 31 -7.57 14.43 -4.33
CA LYS A 31 -8.74 13.74 -4.89
C LYS A 31 -9.81 13.43 -3.83
N HIS A 32 -9.36 13.04 -2.65
CA HIS A 32 -10.20 12.65 -1.52
C HIS A 32 -9.74 13.47 -0.33
N LYS A 33 -10.60 14.37 0.16
CA LYS A 33 -10.29 15.35 1.21
C LYS A 33 -10.25 14.71 2.60
N ALA A 34 -9.66 13.52 2.71
CA ALA A 34 -9.39 12.89 3.99
C ALA A 34 -8.50 13.82 4.81
N SER A 35 -8.85 14.06 6.07
CA SER A 35 -8.01 14.88 6.94
C SER A 35 -6.67 14.18 7.13
N GLU A 36 -5.59 14.95 7.12
CA GLU A 36 -4.22 14.50 7.37
C GLU A 36 -4.13 13.59 8.62
N GLN A 37 -4.79 13.99 9.71
CA GLN A 37 -4.81 13.24 10.96
C GLN A 37 -5.39 11.82 10.84
N LEU A 38 -6.42 11.64 10.00
CA LEU A 38 -7.02 10.34 9.71
C LEU A 38 -6.11 9.47 8.83
N VAL A 39 -5.45 10.08 7.84
CA VAL A 39 -4.49 9.39 6.97
C VAL A 39 -3.29 8.91 7.79
N ASP A 40 -2.75 9.76 8.65
CA ASP A 40 -1.62 9.43 9.52
C ASP A 40 -1.95 8.34 10.55
N GLY A 41 -3.23 8.20 10.90
CA GLY A 41 -3.74 7.13 11.75
C GLY A 41 -3.65 5.73 11.12
N LEU A 42 -3.69 5.63 9.79
CA LEU A 42 -3.69 4.33 9.10
C LEU A 42 -2.45 3.49 9.42
N GLY A 43 -1.27 4.11 9.47
CA GLY A 43 -0.02 3.44 9.85
C GLY A 43 -0.05 2.84 11.27
N ARG A 44 -0.80 3.47 12.17
CA ARG A 44 -1.00 3.03 13.56
C ARG A 44 -2.15 2.02 13.72
N GLY A 45 -2.85 1.67 12.64
CA GLY A 45 -4.02 0.81 12.68
C GLY A 45 -5.31 1.52 13.12
N GLU A 46 -5.34 2.85 13.08
CA GLU A 46 -6.52 3.64 13.42
C GLU A 46 -7.45 3.76 12.20
N PHE A 47 -8.32 2.76 12.04
CA PHE A 47 -9.20 2.68 10.88
C PHE A 47 -10.58 3.32 11.13
N ALA A 48 -10.64 4.65 11.10
CA ALA A 48 -11.90 5.38 11.23
C ALA A 48 -12.91 5.01 10.12
N ASP A 49 -14.20 4.96 10.46
CA ASP A 49 -15.28 4.76 9.49
C ASP A 49 -15.61 6.07 8.78
N ASN A 50 -14.75 6.47 7.83
CA ASN A 50 -14.87 7.73 7.09
C ASN A 50 -14.77 7.49 5.58
N LYS A 51 -15.76 7.98 4.84
CA LYS A 51 -15.85 7.78 3.38
C LYS A 51 -14.62 8.29 2.63
N ASP A 52 -14.13 9.49 2.96
CA ASP A 52 -12.98 10.08 2.26
C ASP A 52 -11.69 9.32 2.58
N LEU A 53 -11.52 8.85 3.81
CA LEU A 53 -10.38 8.00 4.20
C LEU A 53 -10.37 6.66 3.45
N LYS A 54 -11.53 6.00 3.33
CA LYS A 54 -11.66 4.75 2.56
C LYS A 54 -11.35 4.97 1.08
N CYS A 55 -11.83 6.06 0.50
CA CYS A 55 -11.56 6.36 -0.90
C CYS A 55 -10.12 6.85 -1.14
N TYR A 56 -9.50 7.52 -0.17
CA TYR A 56 -8.07 7.78 -0.16
C TYR A 56 -7.27 6.47 -0.23
N ALA A 57 -7.60 5.49 0.61
CA ALA A 57 -6.97 4.16 0.56
C ALA A 57 -7.11 3.50 -0.82
N ASN A 58 -8.31 3.52 -1.41
CA ASN A 58 -8.52 3.01 -2.77
C ASN A 58 -7.64 3.74 -3.80
N CYS A 59 -7.55 5.07 -3.74
CA CYS A 59 -6.73 5.85 -4.63
C CYS A 59 -5.25 5.41 -4.58
N VAL A 60 -4.69 5.26 -3.38
CA VAL A 60 -3.28 4.86 -3.26
C VAL A 60 -3.08 3.40 -3.70
N LEU A 61 -3.98 2.48 -3.32
CA LEU A 61 -3.88 1.09 -3.75
C LEU A 61 -4.04 0.91 -5.27
N GLU A 62 -4.83 1.74 -5.94
CA GLU A 62 -4.88 1.79 -7.41
C GLU A 62 -3.56 2.33 -8.00
N MET A 63 -2.96 3.38 -7.41
CA MET A 63 -1.65 3.87 -7.84
C MET A 63 -0.55 2.81 -7.68
N MET A 64 -0.62 1.99 -6.62
CA MET A 64 0.30 0.87 -6.38
C MET A 64 0.01 -0.37 -7.24
N GLN A 65 -1.01 -0.33 -8.11
CA GLN A 65 -1.45 -1.50 -8.89
C GLN A 65 -1.88 -2.70 -8.03
N ALA A 66 -2.24 -2.46 -6.77
CA ALA A 66 -2.79 -3.45 -5.85
C ALA A 66 -4.31 -3.61 -6.01
N MET A 67 -4.97 -2.62 -6.61
CA MET A 67 -6.37 -2.68 -6.95
C MET A 67 -6.65 -2.07 -8.33
N LYS A 68 -7.76 -2.51 -8.93
CA LYS A 68 -8.32 -1.91 -10.14
C LYS A 68 -9.83 -2.09 -10.15
N LYS A 69 -10.59 -0.98 -10.22
CA LYS A 69 -12.07 -1.00 -10.29
C LYS A 69 -12.70 -1.83 -9.15
N GLY A 70 -12.19 -1.66 -7.93
CA GLY A 70 -12.70 -2.36 -6.74
C GLY A 70 -12.28 -3.83 -6.60
N LYS A 71 -11.47 -4.36 -7.53
CA LYS A 71 -10.92 -5.71 -7.43
C LYS A 71 -9.46 -5.68 -7.01
N ILE A 72 -9.08 -6.61 -6.14
CA ILE A 72 -7.70 -6.81 -5.71
C ILE A 72 -6.91 -7.43 -6.86
N THR A 73 -5.73 -6.88 -7.15
CA THR A 73 -4.78 -7.39 -8.15
C THR A 73 -3.47 -7.77 -7.47
N ALA A 74 -3.55 -8.69 -6.49
CA ALA A 74 -2.45 -9.08 -5.61
C ALA A 74 -1.19 -9.48 -6.39
N ASP A 75 -1.32 -10.24 -7.48
CA ASP A 75 -0.18 -10.70 -8.27
C ASP A 75 0.58 -9.54 -8.95
N ASN A 76 -0.12 -8.45 -9.31
CA ASN A 76 0.52 -7.26 -9.84
C ASN A 76 1.28 -6.51 -8.74
N ALA A 77 0.69 -6.39 -7.55
CA ALA A 77 1.36 -5.78 -6.41
C ALA A 77 2.60 -6.58 -6.00
N ILE A 78 2.49 -7.91 -5.89
CA ILE A 78 3.60 -8.79 -5.53
C ILE A 78 4.78 -8.61 -6.49
N LYS A 79 4.53 -8.62 -7.81
CA LYS A 79 5.59 -8.37 -8.80
C LYS A 79 6.28 -7.02 -8.63
N GLN A 80 5.52 -5.95 -8.32
CA GLN A 80 6.10 -4.63 -8.06
C GLN A 80 6.93 -4.63 -6.77
N ILE A 81 6.45 -5.31 -5.72
CA ILE A 81 7.16 -5.43 -4.45
C ILE A 81 8.47 -6.17 -4.63
N GLU A 82 8.47 -7.33 -5.29
CA GLU A 82 9.67 -8.13 -5.55
C GLU A 82 10.73 -7.38 -6.38
N LEU A 83 10.29 -6.47 -7.26
CA LEU A 83 11.19 -5.69 -8.13
C LEU A 83 11.76 -4.44 -7.44
N LEU A 84 10.96 -3.75 -6.61
CA LEU A 84 11.27 -2.39 -6.14
C LEU A 84 11.63 -2.32 -4.65
N ILE A 85 11.28 -3.34 -3.88
CA ILE A 85 11.44 -3.34 -2.42
C ILE A 85 12.60 -4.28 -2.04
N PRO A 86 13.53 -3.85 -1.17
CA PRO A 86 14.58 -4.72 -0.65
C PRO A 86 14.02 -5.98 0.02
N SER A 87 14.72 -7.11 -0.13
CA SER A 87 14.24 -8.45 0.26
C SER A 87 13.71 -8.55 1.70
N GLY A 88 14.39 -7.93 2.68
CA GLY A 88 13.98 -7.95 4.09
C GLY A 88 12.63 -7.27 4.37
N ILE A 89 12.16 -6.41 3.48
CA ILE A 89 10.84 -5.75 3.55
C ILE A 89 9.86 -6.42 2.57
N ALA A 90 10.35 -6.83 1.40
CA ALA A 90 9.54 -7.44 0.35
C ALA A 90 8.87 -8.73 0.83
N GLU A 91 9.62 -9.64 1.45
CA GLU A 91 9.11 -10.94 1.90
C GLU A 91 7.87 -10.86 2.82
N PRO A 92 7.89 -10.13 3.95
CA PRO A 92 6.70 -10.02 4.80
C PRO A 92 5.54 -9.31 4.07
N THR A 93 5.84 -8.39 3.17
CA THR A 93 4.82 -7.67 2.39
C THR A 93 4.15 -8.59 1.35
N VAL A 94 4.93 -9.41 0.64
CA VAL A 94 4.42 -10.43 -0.30
C VAL A 94 3.56 -11.46 0.42
N ARG A 95 3.98 -11.92 1.60
CA ARG A 95 3.18 -12.84 2.43
C ARG A 95 1.83 -12.23 2.81
N ALA A 96 1.80 -10.96 3.24
CA ALA A 96 0.55 -10.27 3.56
C ALA A 96 -0.38 -10.14 2.34
N PHE A 97 0.14 -9.75 1.18
CA PHE A 97 -0.67 -9.70 -0.06
C PHE A 97 -1.22 -11.06 -0.47
N SER A 98 -0.45 -12.13 -0.27
CA SER A 98 -0.90 -13.49 -0.55
C SER A 98 -2.06 -13.90 0.36
N LEU A 99 -1.98 -13.60 1.66
CA LEU A 99 -3.04 -13.89 2.64
C LEU A 99 -4.31 -13.05 2.41
N CYS A 100 -4.14 -11.80 1.96
CA CYS A 100 -5.22 -10.83 1.86
C CYS A 100 -5.86 -10.71 0.48
N ARG A 101 -5.51 -11.60 -0.46
CA ARG A 101 -5.96 -11.50 -1.86
C ARG A 101 -7.48 -11.57 -2.03
N ASP A 102 -8.16 -12.19 -1.08
CA ASP A 102 -9.62 -12.38 -1.04
C ASP A 102 -10.33 -11.48 -0.02
N ALA A 103 -9.61 -10.55 0.62
CA ALA A 103 -10.12 -9.73 1.72
C ALA A 103 -11.30 -8.82 1.33
N ALA A 104 -11.53 -8.62 0.04
CA ALA A 104 -12.60 -7.79 -0.50
C ALA A 104 -13.62 -8.58 -1.35
N ASN A 105 -13.63 -9.91 -1.25
CA ASN A 105 -14.63 -10.71 -1.95
C ASN A 105 -16.03 -10.27 -1.53
N ASP A 106 -16.93 -10.19 -2.52
CA ASP A 106 -18.31 -9.72 -2.38
C ASP A 106 -18.52 -8.24 -2.00
N ILE A 107 -17.44 -7.47 -1.81
CA ILE A 107 -17.54 -6.03 -1.55
C ILE A 107 -17.63 -5.27 -2.88
N LYS A 108 -18.81 -4.71 -3.17
CA LYS A 108 -19.06 -4.00 -4.44
C LYS A 108 -18.50 -2.58 -4.49
N ASN A 109 -18.45 -1.90 -3.36
CA ASN A 109 -17.95 -0.53 -3.30
C ASN A 109 -16.41 -0.54 -3.33
N PRO A 110 -15.75 0.11 -4.30
CA PRO A 110 -14.28 0.09 -4.40
C PRO A 110 -13.56 0.65 -3.17
N CYS A 111 -14.10 1.70 -2.54
CA CYS A 111 -13.50 2.30 -1.34
C CYS A 111 -13.61 1.36 -0.14
N GLU A 112 -14.75 0.68 0.03
CA GLU A 112 -14.91 -0.34 1.08
C GLU A 112 -14.01 -1.55 0.83
N ALA A 113 -13.92 -2.01 -0.42
CA ALA A 113 -13.06 -3.11 -0.84
C ALA A 113 -11.58 -2.81 -0.53
N ALA A 114 -11.14 -1.61 -0.89
CA ALA A 114 -9.80 -1.12 -0.57
C ALA A 114 -9.54 -1.07 0.93
N TYR A 115 -10.52 -0.62 1.71
CA TYR A 115 -10.36 -0.54 3.15
C TYR A 115 -10.31 -1.92 3.83
N ALA A 116 -11.04 -2.90 3.31
CA ALA A 116 -10.96 -4.28 3.76
C ALA A 116 -9.57 -4.89 3.47
N LEU A 117 -9.05 -4.70 2.25
CA LEU A 117 -7.67 -5.09 1.90
C LEU A 117 -6.66 -4.39 2.82
N LEU A 118 -6.78 -3.07 2.99
CA LEU A 118 -5.87 -2.26 3.80
C LEU A 118 -5.81 -2.78 5.25
N LYS A 119 -6.95 -3.03 5.88
CA LYS A 119 -7.02 -3.61 7.23
C LYS A 119 -6.38 -4.99 7.31
N CYS A 120 -6.64 -5.86 6.33
CA CYS A 120 -6.03 -7.18 6.28
C CYS A 120 -4.50 -7.10 6.17
N LEU A 121 -3.99 -6.23 5.31
CA LEU A 121 -2.55 -6.02 5.12
C LEU A 121 -1.88 -5.51 6.41
N HIS A 122 -2.51 -4.56 7.12
CA HIS A 122 -1.99 -4.07 8.41
C HIS A 122 -1.93 -5.18 9.45
N ALA A 123 -3.00 -5.97 9.58
CA ALA A 123 -3.06 -7.06 10.54
C ALA A 123 -1.97 -8.12 10.30
N ASN A 124 -1.57 -8.34 9.04
CA ASN A 124 -0.58 -9.36 8.67
C ASN A 124 0.84 -8.82 8.44
N ASN A 125 1.02 -7.50 8.42
CA ASN A 125 2.33 -6.84 8.26
C ASN A 125 2.32 -5.40 8.81
N PRO A 126 2.11 -5.19 10.13
CA PRO A 126 1.95 -3.85 10.70
C PRO A 126 3.26 -3.04 10.69
N LYS A 127 4.41 -3.73 10.67
CA LYS A 127 5.74 -3.11 10.77
C LYS A 127 6.13 -2.32 9.51
N TYR A 128 5.73 -2.78 8.33
CA TYR A 128 6.08 -2.19 7.04
C TYR A 128 4.85 -1.63 6.32
N PHE A 129 3.88 -1.17 7.11
CA PHE A 129 2.60 -0.70 6.64
C PHE A 129 2.62 0.81 6.37
N PHE A 130 1.88 1.21 5.33
CA PHE A 130 1.56 2.58 4.90
C PHE A 130 2.02 3.72 5.83
N ALA A 131 2.97 4.52 5.35
CA ALA A 131 3.29 5.87 5.82
C ALA A 131 3.43 6.79 4.60
#